data_AF-A0A529LXA2-F1
#
_entry.id   AF-A0A529LXA2-F1
#
_cell.length_a   1.000
_cell.length_b   1.000
_cell.length_c   1.000
_cell.angle_alpha   90.00
_cell.angle_beta   90.00
_cell.angle_gamma   90.00
#
_symmetry.space_group_name_H-M   'P 1'
#
loop_
_entity.id
_entity.type
_entity.pdbx_description
1 polymer ?
#
loop_
_entity_poly.entity_id
_entity_poly.type
_entity_poly.pdbx_seq_one_letter_code
_entity_poly.pdbx_strand_id
1 'polypeptide(L)'
;YLITAASKQVRSVLVILVLIPYLTSSLARTYAWVMILGDRGLINNLLLDLRVITSPLPLIYNRMAMYIGMVHIMLPIMILPLVSVMLGIDKSQVAAARSMGARPFSAFWRVFLPLSLPGLRSGALLVFILSLGFYITPAALGGLRDAMLSTFIAAEV
;
A
#
# COMPACT_ATOMS: atom_id res chain seq x y z
N TYR A 1 14.28 -0.88 1.15
CA TYR A 1 15.65 -1.40 1.39
C TYR A 1 16.01 -2.52 0.42
N LEU A 2 15.15 -3.54 0.28
CA LEU A 2 15.41 -4.65 -0.65
C LEU A 2 15.61 -4.19 -2.11
N ILE A 3 14.78 -3.26 -2.60
CA ILE A 3 14.90 -2.69 -3.96
C ILE A 3 16.27 -2.02 -4.21
N THR A 4 16.83 -1.37 -3.19
CA THR A 4 18.12 -0.66 -3.32
C THR A 4 19.32 -1.57 -3.08
N ALA A 5 19.18 -2.58 -2.23
CA ALA A 5 20.20 -3.59 -1.97
C ALA A 5 20.30 -4.66 -3.07
N ALA A 6 19.24 -4.87 -3.86
CA ALA A 6 19.18 -5.86 -4.93
C ALA A 6 20.04 -5.49 -6.17
N SER A 7 20.42 -6.51 -6.95
CA SER A 7 21.08 -6.36 -8.24
C SER A 7 20.19 -5.59 -9.23
N LYS A 8 20.78 -5.00 -10.28
CA LYS A 8 20.06 -4.15 -11.25
C LYS A 8 18.84 -4.84 -11.85
N GLN A 9 18.94 -6.15 -12.15
CA GLN A 9 17.86 -6.97 -12.69
C GLN A 9 16.73 -7.19 -11.68
N VAL A 10 17.05 -7.59 -10.45
CA VAL A 10 16.05 -7.82 -9.40
C VAL A 10 15.35 -6.53 -9.01
N ARG A 11 16.07 -5.40 -9.00
CA ARG A 11 15.49 -4.07 -8.80
C ARG A 11 14.46 -3.74 -9.89
N SER A 12 14.79 -3.95 -11.16
CA SER A 12 13.86 -3.72 -12.26
C SER A 12 12.61 -4.58 -12.14
N VAL A 13 12.76 -5.87 -11.80
CA VAL A 13 11.62 -6.77 -11.55
C VAL A 13 10.75 -6.29 -10.40
N LEU A 14 11.34 -5.86 -9.28
CA LEU A 14 10.59 -5.34 -8.13
C LEU A 14 9.84 -4.05 -8.46
N VAL A 15 10.44 -3.15 -9.23
CA VAL A 15 9.78 -1.91 -9.68
C VAL A 15 8.64 -2.23 -10.65
N ILE A 16 8.83 -3.17 -11.58
CA ILE A 16 7.78 -3.65 -12.49
C ILE A 16 6.62 -4.27 -11.69
N LEU A 17 6.91 -5.10 -10.69
CA LEU A 17 5.89 -5.71 -9.83
C LEU A 17 5.03 -4.65 -9.11
N VAL A 18 5.62 -3.53 -8.71
CA VAL A 18 4.90 -2.40 -8.10
C VAL A 18 4.13 -1.58 -9.13
N LEU A 19 4.63 -1.49 -10.37
CA LEU A 19 3.98 -0.77 -11.46
C LEU A 19 2.77 -1.52 -12.04
N ILE A 20 2.74 -2.85 -12.01
CA ILE A 20 1.60 -3.64 -12.52
C ILE A 20 0.27 -3.26 -11.84
N PRO A 21 0.18 -3.20 -10.49
CA PRO A 21 -1.02 -2.72 -9.81
C PRO A 21 -1.35 -1.27 -10.17
N TYR A 22 -0.35 -0.42 -10.38
CA TYR A 22 -0.55 0.98 -10.74
C TYR A 22 -1.18 1.13 -12.13
N LEU A 23 -0.74 0.33 -13.10
CA LEU A 23 -1.28 0.31 -14.47
C LEU A 23 -2.72 -0.24 -14.54
N THR A 24 -3.18 -0.94 -13.50
CA THR A 24 -4.54 -1.45 -13.43
C THR A 24 -5.52 -0.35 -13.01
N SER A 25 -6.69 -0.27 -13.66
CA SER A 25 -7.74 0.69 -13.28
C SER A 25 -8.10 0.62 -11.80
N SER A 26 -8.22 1.78 -11.14
CA SER A 26 -8.62 1.89 -9.72
C SER A 26 -10.01 1.29 -9.48
N LEU A 27 -10.91 1.40 -10.47
CA LEU A 27 -12.25 0.79 -10.44
C LEU A 27 -12.16 -0.73 -10.44
N ALA A 28 -11.39 -1.31 -11.36
CA ALA A 28 -11.20 -2.76 -11.43
C ALA A 28 -10.66 -3.33 -10.10
N ARG A 29 -9.69 -2.64 -9.49
CA ARG A 29 -9.15 -3.01 -8.17
C ARG A 29 -10.18 -2.91 -7.06
N THR A 30 -11.02 -1.88 -7.09
CA THR A 30 -12.11 -1.70 -6.11
C THR A 30 -13.13 -2.85 -6.23
N TYR A 31 -13.57 -3.19 -7.44
CA TYR A 31 -14.47 -4.33 -7.67
C TYR A 31 -13.83 -5.68 -7.32
N ALA A 32 -12.53 -5.86 -7.56
CA ALA A 32 -11.82 -7.06 -7.13
C ALA A 32 -11.90 -7.22 -5.60
N TRP A 33 -11.71 -6.15 -4.83
CA TRP A 33 -11.87 -6.19 -3.38
C TRP A 33 -13.31 -6.47 -2.94
N VAL A 34 -14.32 -5.94 -3.66
CA VAL A 34 -15.73 -6.28 -3.41
C VAL A 34 -15.99 -7.77 -3.60
N MET A 35 -15.44 -8.38 -4.66
CA MET A 35 -15.55 -9.82 -4.93
C MET A 35 -14.77 -10.68 -3.92
N ILE A 36 -13.69 -10.16 -3.33
CA ILE A 36 -12.88 -10.90 -2.34
C ILE A 36 -13.52 -10.85 -0.95
N LEU A 37 -13.94 -9.65 -0.52
CA LEU A 37 -14.43 -9.35 0.84
C LEU A 37 -15.95 -9.46 0.98
N GLY A 38 -16.69 -9.58 -0.12
CA GLY A 38 -18.15 -9.70 -0.10
C GLY A 38 -18.63 -10.90 0.72
N ASP A 39 -19.91 -10.88 1.10
CA ASP A 39 -20.53 -11.96 1.88
C ASP A 39 -20.51 -13.32 1.15
N ARG A 40 -20.58 -13.29 -0.19
CA ARG A 40 -20.36 -14.46 -1.07
C ARG A 40 -19.01 -14.42 -1.79
N GLY A 41 -18.06 -13.69 -1.21
CA GLY A 41 -16.74 -13.46 -1.77
C GLY A 41 -15.77 -14.61 -1.54
N LEU A 42 -14.61 -14.51 -2.17
CA LEU A 42 -13.56 -15.53 -2.14
C LEU A 42 -13.17 -15.95 -0.71
N ILE A 43 -12.99 -14.98 0.20
CA ILE A 43 -12.56 -15.27 1.58
C ILE A 43 -13.64 -16.02 2.36
N ASN A 44 -14.89 -15.52 2.31
CA ASN A 44 -16.00 -16.14 3.02
C ASN A 44 -16.30 -17.54 2.48
N ASN A 45 -16.28 -17.74 1.16
CA ASN A 45 -16.50 -19.05 0.55
C ASN A 45 -15.40 -20.05 0.94
N LEU A 46 -14.12 -19.65 0.90
CA LEU A 46 -13.02 -20.52 1.33
C LEU A 46 -13.13 -20.91 2.81
N LEU A 47 -13.51 -19.98 3.69
CA LEU A 47 -13.68 -20.26 5.12
C LEU A 47 -14.88 -21.18 5.41
N LEU A 48 -15.97 -21.05 4.63
CA LEU A 48 -17.13 -21.93 4.70
C LEU A 48 -16.79 -23.34 4.18
N ASP A 49 -16.08 -23.43 3.05
CA ASP A 49 -15.63 -24.70 2.46
C ASP A 49 -14.68 -25.47 3.38
N LEU A 50 -13.79 -24.74 4.07
CA LEU A 50 -12.90 -25.29 5.11
C LEU A 50 -13.63 -25.59 6.44
N ARG A 51 -14.93 -25.30 6.54
CA ARG A 51 -15.76 -25.44 7.75
C ARG A 51 -15.19 -24.74 8.99
N VAL A 52 -14.41 -23.67 8.78
CA VAL A 52 -13.86 -22.85 9.87
C VAL A 52 -14.93 -21.92 10.44
N ILE A 53 -15.89 -21.50 9.61
CA ILE A 53 -17.03 -20.64 9.98
C ILE A 53 -18.35 -21.30 9.56
N THR A 54 -19.44 -20.96 10.25
CA THR A 54 -20.80 -21.47 9.98
C THR A 54 -21.69 -20.47 9.23
N SER A 55 -21.34 -19.18 9.26
CA SER A 55 -22.02 -18.11 8.55
C SER A 55 -21.00 -17.11 7.98
N PRO A 56 -21.29 -16.41 6.86
CA PRO A 56 -20.41 -15.39 6.31
C PRO A 56 -20.05 -14.33 7.34
N LEU A 57 -18.77 -13.94 7.38
CA LEU A 57 -18.32 -12.83 8.19
C LEU A 57 -18.58 -11.50 7.44
N PRO A 58 -19.00 -10.43 8.14
CA PRO A 58 -19.22 -9.11 7.54
C PRO A 58 -17.88 -8.42 7.24
N LEU A 59 -17.17 -8.92 6.23
CA LEU A 59 -15.83 -8.48 5.85
C LEU A 59 -15.84 -7.25 4.93
N ILE A 60 -16.98 -6.92 4.33
CA ILE A 60 -17.20 -5.74 3.48
C ILE A 60 -18.09 -4.71 4.20
N TYR A 61 -18.12 -3.47 3.70
CA TYR A 61 -18.89 -2.35 4.26
C TYR A 61 -18.47 -1.95 5.69
N ASN A 62 -17.16 -1.99 5.94
CA ASN A 62 -16.58 -1.61 7.21
C ASN A 62 -15.27 -0.84 7.00
N ARG A 63 -14.83 -0.17 8.05
CA ARG A 63 -13.59 0.63 8.05
C ARG A 63 -12.34 -0.17 7.67
N MET A 64 -12.26 -1.45 8.06
CA MET A 64 -11.10 -2.29 7.75
C MET A 64 -11.01 -2.59 6.24
N ALA A 65 -12.12 -2.96 5.61
CA ALA A 65 -12.22 -3.19 4.17
C ALA A 65 -11.82 -1.94 3.38
N MET A 66 -12.32 -0.79 3.81
CA MET A 66 -11.95 0.51 3.24
C MET A 66 -10.43 0.75 3.34
N TYR A 67 -9.83 0.60 4.52
CA TYR A 67 -8.39 0.85 4.69
C TYR A 67 -7.54 -0.11 3.87
N ILE A 68 -7.91 -1.39 3.78
CA ILE A 68 -7.19 -2.38 2.95
C ILE A 68 -7.20 -1.94 1.48
N GLY A 69 -8.38 -1.58 0.95
CA GLY A 69 -8.52 -1.11 -0.43
C GLY A 69 -7.73 0.18 -0.69
N MET A 70 -7.84 1.17 0.20
CA MET A 70 -7.13 2.44 0.07
C MET A 70 -5.61 2.25 0.13
N VAL A 71 -5.10 1.50 1.11
CA VAL A 71 -3.66 1.23 1.24
C VAL A 71 -3.14 0.50 0.00
N HIS A 72 -3.88 -0.49 -0.51
CA HIS A 72 -3.46 -1.22 -1.71
C HIS A 72 -3.39 -0.32 -2.95
N ILE A 73 -4.33 0.61 -3.11
CA ILE A 73 -4.35 1.54 -4.25
C ILE A 73 -3.26 2.61 -4.13
N MET A 74 -2.98 3.09 -2.91
CA MET A 74 -2.00 4.14 -2.64
C MET A 74 -0.56 3.63 -2.53
N LEU A 75 -0.36 2.34 -2.23
CA LEU A 75 0.96 1.71 -2.08
C LEU A 75 1.90 1.98 -3.26
N PRO A 76 1.50 1.71 -4.53
CA PRO A 76 2.37 1.97 -5.67
C PRO A 76 2.77 3.45 -5.79
N ILE A 77 1.81 4.32 -5.51
CA ILE A 77 1.98 5.78 -5.58
C ILE A 77 2.99 6.26 -4.52
N MET A 78 2.98 5.67 -3.33
CA MET A 78 3.96 5.95 -2.27
C MET A 78 5.37 5.42 -2.60
N ILE A 79 5.45 4.25 -3.23
CA ILE A 79 6.72 3.56 -3.48
C ILE A 79 7.56 4.32 -4.51
N LEU A 80 6.96 4.93 -5.53
CA LEU A 80 7.69 5.66 -6.59
C LEU A 80 8.59 6.80 -6.07
N PRO A 81 8.08 7.81 -5.31
CA PRO A 81 8.92 8.88 -4.77
C PRO A 81 9.94 8.35 -3.76
N LEU A 82 9.56 7.34 -2.98
CA LEU A 82 10.41 6.72 -1.98
C LEU A 82 11.60 5.98 -2.63
N VAL A 83 11.36 5.21 -3.69
CA VAL A 83 12.42 4.56 -4.48
C VAL A 83 13.31 5.59 -5.16
N SER A 84 12.75 6.66 -5.71
CA SER A 84 13.54 7.73 -6.35
C SER A 84 14.60 8.32 -5.40
N VAL A 85 14.21 8.69 -4.18
CA VAL A 85 15.14 9.19 -3.17
C VAL A 85 16.12 8.12 -2.71
N MET A 86 15.63 6.89 -2.47
CA MET A 86 16.48 5.80 -1.98
C MET A 86 17.55 5.36 -3.00
N LEU A 87 17.30 5.54 -4.30
CA LEU A 87 18.30 5.28 -5.34
C LEU A 87 19.45 6.29 -5.34
N GLY A 88 19.22 7.51 -4.83
CA GLY A 88 20.24 8.53 -4.65
C GLY A 88 21.11 8.35 -3.39
N ILE A 89 20.75 7.44 -2.48
CA ILE A 89 21.54 7.17 -1.27
C ILE A 89 22.81 6.41 -1.65
N ASP A 90 23.96 6.96 -1.30
CA ASP A 90 25.25 6.31 -1.51
C ASP A 90 25.35 5.01 -0.69
N LYS A 91 25.61 3.90 -1.39
CA LYS A 91 25.77 2.57 -0.81
C LYS A 91 27.02 2.48 0.10
N SER A 92 28.01 3.36 -0.11
CA SER A 92 29.24 3.42 0.69
C SER A 92 28.94 3.66 2.17
N GLN A 93 27.92 4.46 2.50
CA GLN A 93 27.57 4.78 3.88
C GLN A 93 27.04 3.56 4.65
N VAL A 94 26.25 2.71 3.99
CA VAL A 94 25.76 1.46 4.59
C VAL A 94 26.90 0.44 4.72
N ALA A 95 27.81 0.40 3.74
CA ALA A 95 29.00 -0.47 3.80
C ALA A 95 29.94 -0.06 4.94
N ALA A 96 30.22 1.24 5.10
CA ALA A 96 31.05 1.78 6.18
C ALA A 96 30.46 1.47 7.56
N ALA A 97 29.14 1.63 7.74
CA ALA A 97 28.48 1.27 8.98
C ALA A 97 28.64 -0.22 9.33
N ARG A 98 28.55 -1.10 8.34
CA ARG A 98 28.78 -2.54 8.51
C ARG A 98 30.25 -2.85 8.86
N SER A 99 31.20 -2.17 8.21
CA SER A 99 32.63 -2.32 8.53
C SER A 99 32.99 -1.88 9.95
N MET A 100 32.24 -0.92 10.51
CA MET A 100 32.36 -0.48 11.92
C MET A 100 31.67 -1.43 12.92
N GLY A 101 31.24 -2.62 12.49
CA GLY A 101 30.61 -3.63 13.35
C GLY A 101 29.10 -3.50 13.50
N ALA A 102 28.44 -2.59 12.76
CA ALA A 102 26.98 -2.50 12.81
C ALA A 102 26.34 -3.72 12.13
N ARG A 103 25.45 -4.40 12.86
CA ARG A 103 24.61 -5.46 12.30
C ARG A 103 23.71 -4.90 11.18
N PRO A 104 23.32 -5.69 10.16
CA PRO A 104 22.50 -5.22 9.04
C PRO A 104 21.23 -4.47 9.45
N PHE A 105 20.56 -4.92 10.51
CA PHE A 105 19.38 -4.24 11.06
C PHE A 105 19.71 -2.88 11.69
N SER A 106 20.82 -2.78 12.41
CA SER A 106 21.28 -1.52 13.01
C SER A 106 21.72 -0.51 11.94
N ALA A 107 22.46 -0.98 10.91
CA ALA A 107 22.84 -0.16 9.76
C ALA A 107 21.61 0.36 8.99
N PHE A 108 20.55 -0.45 8.87
CA PHE A 108 19.29 0.00 8.29
C PHE A 108 18.64 1.12 9.11
N TRP A 109 18.38 0.91 10.40
CA TRP A 109 17.66 1.88 11.23
C TRP A 109 18.46 3.16 11.50
N ARG A 110 19.78 3.06 11.68
CA ARG A 110 20.61 4.22 12.07
C ARG A 110 21.14 5.03 10.89
N VAL A 111 21.33 4.41 9.73
CA VAL A 111 21.93 5.07 8.55
C VAL A 111 20.93 5.16 7.42
N PHE A 112 20.42 4.01 6.97
CA PHE A 112 19.61 3.98 5.75
C PHE A 112 18.23 4.65 5.91
N LEU A 113 17.53 4.38 7.01
CA LEU A 113 16.21 4.93 7.29
C LEU A 113 16.22 6.47 7.40
N PRO A 114 17.08 7.12 8.20
CA PRO A 114 17.12 8.59 8.27
C PRO A 114 17.53 9.24 6.94
N LEU A 115 18.38 8.60 6.13
CA LEU A 115 18.69 9.09 4.78
C LEU A 115 17.49 8.97 3.81
N SER A 116 16.61 8.01 4.03
CA SER A 116 15.38 7.84 3.23
C SER A 116 14.20 8.72 3.68
N LEU A 117 14.31 9.38 4.86
CA LEU A 117 13.23 10.18 5.44
C LEU A 117 12.70 11.31 4.52
N PRO A 118 13.53 12.03 3.75
CA PRO A 118 13.04 13.02 2.80
C PRO A 118 12.10 12.41 1.74
N GLY A 119 12.40 11.20 1.27
CA GLY A 119 11.57 10.46 0.33
C GLY A 119 10.29 9.93 0.98
N LEU A 120 10.35 9.53 2.25
CA LEU A 120 9.16 9.17 3.02
C LEU A 120 8.23 10.38 3.19
N ARG A 121 8.78 11.56 3.50
CA ARG A 121 7.99 12.79 3.66
C ARG A 121 7.31 13.21 2.35
N SER A 122 8.05 13.21 1.23
CA SER A 122 7.47 13.57 -0.07
C SER A 122 6.40 12.56 -0.50
N GLY A 123 6.65 11.26 -0.32
CA GLY A 123 5.66 10.21 -0.61
C GLY A 123 4.43 10.30 0.29
N ALA A 124 4.61 10.56 1.59
CA ALA A 124 3.50 10.71 2.52
C ALA A 124 2.63 11.92 2.19
N LEU A 125 3.22 13.07 1.86
CA LEU A 125 2.46 14.25 1.42
C LEU A 125 1.67 13.99 0.15
N LEU A 126 2.28 13.33 -0.83
CA LEU A 126 1.62 12.98 -2.09
C LEU A 126 0.42 12.04 -1.86
N VAL A 127 0.60 10.98 -1.07
CA VAL A 127 -0.48 10.06 -0.69
C VAL A 127 -1.56 10.77 0.12
N PHE A 128 -1.18 11.65 1.04
CA PHE A 128 -2.12 12.42 1.85
C PHE A 128 -3.03 13.30 0.98
N ILE A 129 -2.44 14.09 0.07
CA ILE A 129 -3.19 14.95 -0.85
C ILE A 129 -4.15 14.12 -1.72
N LEU A 130 -3.69 12.99 -2.27
CA LEU A 130 -4.53 12.12 -3.09
C LEU A 130 -5.65 11.45 -2.29
N SER A 131 -5.39 11.12 -1.03
CA SER A 131 -6.40 10.48 -0.16
C SER A 131 -7.57 11.41 0.15
N LEU A 132 -7.35 12.73 0.21
CA LEU A 132 -8.43 13.71 0.42
C LEU A 132 -9.44 13.73 -0.75
N GLY A 133 -8.97 13.51 -1.98
CA GLY A 133 -9.83 13.44 -3.16
C GLY A 133 -10.41 12.06 -3.46
N PHE A 134 -10.09 11.06 -2.63
CA PHE A 134 -10.42 9.67 -2.93
C PHE A 134 -11.79 9.29 -2.36
N TYR A 135 -12.79 9.06 -3.22
CA TYR A 135 -14.17 8.76 -2.80
C TYR A 135 -14.69 7.41 -3.29
N ILE A 136 -14.20 6.91 -4.43
CA ILE A 136 -14.71 5.69 -5.09
C ILE A 136 -14.53 4.45 -4.20
N THR A 137 -13.32 4.20 -3.70
CA THR A 137 -13.03 3.01 -2.89
C THR A 137 -13.66 3.08 -1.49
N PRO A 138 -13.65 4.22 -0.76
CA PRO A 138 -14.44 4.37 0.46
C PRO A 138 -15.94 4.14 0.24
N ALA A 139 -16.52 4.66 -0.83
CA ALA A 139 -17.93 4.44 -1.14
C ALA A 139 -18.25 2.97 -1.45
N ALA A 140 -17.32 2.26 -2.10
CA ALA A 140 -17.53 0.87 -2.52
C ALA A 140 -17.24 -0.17 -1.42
N LEU A 141 -16.26 0.08 -0.54
CA LEU A 141 -15.80 -0.89 0.49
C LEU A 141 -16.14 -0.48 1.92
N GLY A 142 -16.37 0.82 2.17
CA GLY A 142 -16.72 1.36 3.49
C GLY A 142 -18.19 1.21 3.83
N GLY A 143 -18.52 1.30 5.12
CA GLY A 143 -19.91 1.31 5.58
C GLY A 143 -20.54 2.70 5.46
N LEU A 144 -21.88 2.78 5.56
CA LEU A 144 -22.64 4.05 5.54
C LEU A 144 -22.15 5.10 6.55
N ARG A 145 -21.50 4.66 7.64
CA ARG A 145 -20.92 5.51 8.70
C ARG A 145 -19.46 5.90 8.46
N ASP A 146 -18.77 5.25 7.52
CA ASP A 146 -17.38 5.53 7.15
C ASP A 146 -17.30 6.37 5.86
N ALA A 147 -18.40 7.03 5.51
CA ALA A 147 -18.52 7.96 4.39
C ALA A 147 -17.48 9.09 4.56
N MET A 148 -16.56 9.20 3.60
CA MET A 148 -15.55 10.25 3.60
C MET A 148 -16.16 11.60 3.21
N LEU A 149 -15.50 12.72 3.58
CA LEU A 149 -15.99 14.07 3.25
C LEU A 149 -16.32 14.23 1.76
N SER A 150 -15.56 13.53 0.91
CA SER A 150 -15.71 13.48 -0.54
C SER A 150 -16.98 12.76 -1.02
N THR A 151 -17.52 11.79 -0.26
CA THR A 151 -18.80 11.14 -0.61
C THR A 151 -20.00 12.03 -0.32
N PHE A 152 -19.91 12.91 0.68
CA PHE A 152 -20.96 13.90 0.94
C PHE A 152 -21.01 14.97 -0.16
N ILE A 153 -19.85 15.49 -0.58
CA ILE A 153 -19.77 16.44 -1.70
C ILE A 153 -20.31 15.82 -3.00
N ALA A 154 -20.01 14.55 -3.27
CA ALA A 154 -20.52 13.86 -4.46
C ALA A 154 -22.03 13.53 -4.39
N ALA A 155 -22.63 13.52 -3.20
CA ALA A 155 -24.07 13.27 -3.02
C ALA A 155 -24.91 14.56 -3.10
N GLU A 156 -24.29 15.74 -2.95
CA GLU A 156 -24.92 17.06 -3.04
C GLU A 156 -24.78 17.72 -4.43
N VAL A 157 -24.14 17.03 -5.38
CA VAL A 157 -24.07 17.41 -6.81
C VAL A 157 -24.93 16.46 -7.63
#